data_AF-A0A166EXB8-F1
#
_entry.id   AF-A0A166EXB8-F1
#
_cell.length_a   1.000
_cell.length_b   1.000
_cell.length_c   1.000
_cell.angle_alpha   90.00
_cell.angle_beta   90.00
_cell.angle_gamma   90.00
#
_symmetry.space_group_name_H-M   'P 1'
#
loop_
_entity.id
_entity.type
_entity.pdbx_description
1 polymer ?
#
loop_
_entity_poly.entity_id
_entity_poly.type
_entity_poly.pdbx_seq_one_letter_code
_entity_poly.pdbx_strand_id
1 'polypeptide(L)'
;MSIHTATLCLAALLASIPLASSHPTELSLQARTVWSPKVTAPDAQTVWKVGAKETVRWDTSNAPADPTSTTATIYLGYFKSDGSGGENLDTKHPLATDVDLSTGEYTITVPSVPHRDAYIVALVGDSGNISPEFTIA
;
A
#
# COMPACT_ATOMS: atom_id res chain seq x y z
N MET A 1 13.46 -87.19 -12.03
CA MET A 1 12.84 -85.85 -12.11
C MET A 1 11.51 -85.96 -11.37
N SER A 2 11.49 -85.84 -10.04
CA SER A 2 11.35 -84.59 -9.26
C SER A 2 10.15 -83.74 -9.69
N ILE A 3 9.24 -83.21 -8.87
CA ILE A 3 8.68 -83.47 -7.53
C ILE A 3 7.41 -82.55 -7.43
N HIS A 4 6.50 -82.80 -6.47
CA HIS A 4 5.72 -81.80 -5.67
C HIS A 4 4.42 -81.20 -6.25
N THR A 5 3.23 -81.53 -5.71
CA THR A 5 2.47 -81.06 -4.51
C THR A 5 1.45 -79.95 -4.78
N ALA A 6 0.27 -80.14 -4.19
CA ALA A 6 -0.89 -79.27 -4.10
C ALA A 6 -0.60 -77.89 -3.51
N THR A 7 -1.52 -76.91 -3.66
CA THR A 7 -2.03 -76.09 -2.54
C THR A 7 -3.30 -75.31 -2.93
N LEU A 8 -4.23 -75.33 -1.96
CA LEU A 8 -5.55 -74.72 -1.87
C LEU A 8 -5.61 -73.21 -2.11
N CYS A 9 -6.76 -72.78 -2.67
CA CYS A 9 -7.23 -71.41 -2.75
C CYS A 9 -7.45 -70.79 -1.36
N LEU A 10 -7.01 -69.54 -1.16
CA LEU A 10 -7.35 -68.72 0.01
C LEU A 10 -8.14 -67.48 -0.45
N ALA A 11 -9.39 -67.36 0.00
CA ALA A 11 -10.23 -66.20 -0.23
C ALA A 11 -9.91 -65.11 0.80
N ALA A 12 -9.62 -63.88 0.34
CA ALA A 12 -9.41 -62.72 1.20
C ALA A 12 -10.64 -61.78 1.16
N LEU A 13 -11.24 -61.54 2.32
CA LEU A 13 -12.37 -60.63 2.53
C LEU A 13 -11.83 -59.21 2.78
N LEU A 14 -12.15 -58.25 1.91
CA LEU A 14 -11.75 -56.84 2.07
C LEU A 14 -12.84 -56.06 2.80
N ALA A 15 -12.54 -55.57 4.00
CA ALA A 15 -13.40 -54.65 4.74
C ALA A 15 -13.15 -53.21 4.26
N SER A 16 -14.19 -52.55 3.74
CA SER A 16 -14.15 -51.16 3.29
C SER A 16 -14.36 -50.21 4.47
N ILE A 17 -13.37 -49.35 4.74
CA ILE A 17 -13.46 -48.29 5.75
C ILE A 17 -13.97 -47.01 5.04
N PRO A 18 -15.06 -46.37 5.47
CA PRO A 18 -15.50 -45.11 4.89
C PRO A 18 -14.54 -43.99 5.30
N LEU A 19 -13.98 -43.30 4.30
CA LEU A 19 -13.15 -42.12 4.50
C LEU A 19 -14.07 -40.94 4.85
N ALA A 20 -14.11 -40.53 6.12
CA ALA A 20 -14.78 -39.31 6.53
C ALA A 20 -14.08 -38.11 5.87
N SER A 21 -14.75 -37.44 4.94
CA SER A 21 -14.27 -36.21 4.31
C SER A 21 -14.46 -35.04 5.28
N SER A 22 -13.43 -34.74 6.07
CA SER A 22 -13.31 -33.44 6.73
C SER A 22 -13.00 -32.41 5.64
N HIS A 23 -14.00 -31.64 5.20
CA HIS A 23 -13.75 -30.44 4.44
C HIS A 23 -13.18 -29.42 5.42
N PRO A 24 -11.90 -29.03 5.31
CA PRO A 24 -11.43 -27.88 6.06
C PRO A 24 -12.25 -26.70 5.56
N THR A 25 -13.04 -26.08 6.45
CA THR A 25 -13.49 -24.71 6.22
C THR A 25 -12.22 -23.88 6.17
N GLU A 26 -11.70 -23.64 4.96
CA GLU A 26 -10.59 -22.73 4.76
C GLU A 26 -11.07 -21.34 5.21
N LEU A 27 -10.74 -20.99 6.45
CA LEU A 27 -10.62 -19.60 6.86
C LEU A 27 -9.55 -19.00 5.95
N SER A 28 -9.97 -18.50 4.79
CA SER A 28 -9.15 -17.69 3.92
C SER A 28 -8.76 -16.46 4.73
N LEU A 29 -7.55 -16.47 5.29
CA LEU A 29 -6.88 -15.27 5.72
C LEU A 29 -6.74 -14.40 4.46
N GLN A 30 -7.71 -13.53 4.21
CA GLN A 30 -7.60 -12.54 3.15
C GLN A 30 -6.31 -11.76 3.42
N ALA A 31 -5.36 -11.85 2.50
CA ALA A 31 -4.08 -11.20 2.62
C ALA A 31 -4.30 -9.69 2.47
N ARG A 32 -4.38 -9.00 3.61
CA ARG A 32 -4.50 -7.55 3.67
C ARG A 32 -3.29 -6.92 2.96
N THR A 33 -3.54 -6.07 1.98
CA THR A 33 -2.49 -5.56 1.07
C THR A 33 -2.16 -4.10 1.36
N VAL A 34 -0.87 -3.78 1.38
CA VAL A 34 -0.35 -2.41 1.55
C VAL A 34 -0.71 -1.54 0.35
N TRP A 35 -1.21 -0.33 0.60
CA TRP A 35 -1.60 0.59 -0.46
C TRP A 35 -0.74 1.85 -0.47
N SER A 36 0.08 2.01 -1.52
CA SER A 36 0.89 3.21 -1.78
C SER A 36 0.44 3.85 -3.10
N PRO A 37 -0.61 4.70 -3.09
CA PRO A 37 -1.07 5.37 -4.29
C PRO A 37 -0.04 6.41 -4.75
N LYS A 38 0.13 6.53 -6.07
CA LYS A 38 1.07 7.47 -6.66
C LYS A 38 0.53 8.89 -6.57
N VAL A 39 1.28 9.83 -6.02
CA VAL A 39 0.93 11.26 -6.05
C VAL A 39 1.06 11.79 -7.48
N THR A 40 0.00 12.44 -7.99
CA THR A 40 -0.09 12.97 -9.36
C THR A 40 -0.14 14.50 -9.41
N ALA A 41 -0.50 15.16 -8.31
CA ALA A 41 -0.33 16.59 -8.11
C ALA A 41 0.02 16.87 -6.63
N PRO A 42 0.94 17.80 -6.32
CA PRO A 42 1.67 18.69 -7.24
C PRO A 42 2.69 17.95 -8.13
N ASP A 43 3.15 18.62 -9.19
CA ASP A 43 4.18 18.15 -10.13
C ASP A 43 5.29 19.20 -10.35
N ALA A 44 6.26 18.87 -11.22
CA ALA A 44 7.41 19.72 -11.53
C ALA A 44 7.09 21.09 -12.14
N GLN A 45 5.87 21.33 -12.61
CA GLN A 45 5.44 22.63 -13.13
C GLN A 45 4.52 23.38 -12.15
N THR A 46 4.21 22.77 -11.02
CA THR A 46 3.32 23.33 -10.02
C THR A 46 4.03 24.41 -9.20
N VAL A 47 3.35 25.55 -9.05
CA VAL A 47 3.77 26.66 -8.18
C VAL A 47 2.63 26.97 -7.23
N TRP A 48 2.83 26.69 -5.95
CA TRP A 48 1.88 27.01 -4.89
C TRP A 48 2.20 28.35 -4.25
N LYS A 49 1.14 29.09 -3.92
CA LYS A 49 1.26 30.35 -3.19
C LYS A 49 0.96 30.15 -1.72
N VAL A 50 1.79 30.72 -0.84
CA VAL A 50 1.56 30.68 0.61
C VAL A 50 0.15 31.19 0.95
N GLY A 51 -0.57 30.44 1.79
CA GLY A 51 -1.93 30.75 2.22
C GLY A 51 -3.03 30.41 1.21
N ALA A 52 -2.70 29.99 -0.02
CA ALA A 52 -3.67 29.53 -0.99
C ALA A 52 -4.26 28.16 -0.59
N LYS A 53 -5.45 27.85 -1.13
CA LYS A 53 -6.00 26.50 -1.08
C LYS A 53 -5.55 25.74 -2.31
N GLU A 54 -4.82 24.66 -2.10
CA GLU A 54 -4.24 23.84 -3.17
C GLU A 54 -4.64 22.39 -2.99
N THR A 55 -4.64 21.62 -4.09
CA THR A 55 -5.11 20.23 -4.07
C THR A 55 -3.96 19.27 -4.29
N VAL A 56 -3.80 18.35 -3.35
CA VAL A 56 -2.96 17.16 -3.51
C VAL A 56 -3.82 16.08 -4.14
N ARG A 57 -3.33 15.45 -5.21
CA ARG A 57 -4.06 14.39 -5.94
C ARG A 57 -3.20 13.15 -6.06
N TRP A 58 -3.83 11.99 -6.04
CA TRP A 58 -3.17 10.69 -6.22
C TRP A 58 -4.02 9.74 -7.05
N ASP A 59 -3.37 8.73 -7.61
CA ASP A 59 -4.02 7.71 -8.42
C ASP A 59 -4.61 6.60 -7.52
N THR A 60 -5.90 6.34 -7.67
CA THR A 60 -6.64 5.30 -6.95
C THR A 60 -6.91 4.05 -7.78
N SER A 61 -6.48 4.03 -9.05
CA SER A 61 -6.75 2.92 -9.98
C SER A 61 -6.14 1.59 -9.55
N ASN A 62 -5.13 1.61 -8.67
CA ASN A 62 -4.45 0.45 -8.11
C ASN A 62 -4.88 0.12 -6.67
N ALA A 63 -6.02 0.63 -6.19
CA ALA A 63 -6.52 0.32 -4.86
C ALA A 63 -6.72 -1.21 -4.69
N PRO A 64 -6.16 -1.83 -3.64
CA PRO A 64 -6.39 -3.24 -3.36
C PRO A 64 -7.82 -3.47 -2.86
N ALA A 65 -8.35 -4.68 -3.05
CA ALA A 65 -9.69 -5.03 -2.60
C ALA A 65 -9.85 -5.05 -1.06
N ASP A 66 -8.76 -5.29 -0.32
CA ASP A 66 -8.74 -5.30 1.15
C ASP A 66 -7.44 -4.65 1.69
N PRO A 67 -7.40 -3.30 1.77
CA PRO A 67 -6.19 -2.57 2.17
C PRO A 67 -5.85 -2.66 3.66
N THR A 68 -4.54 -2.64 3.97
CA THR A 68 -4.02 -2.53 5.35
C THR A 68 -4.28 -1.18 6.01
N SER A 69 -4.63 -0.16 5.23
CA SER A 69 -5.16 1.11 5.70
C SER A 69 -5.85 1.82 4.54
N THR A 70 -6.92 2.55 4.83
CA THR A 70 -7.52 3.50 3.87
C THR A 70 -7.24 4.96 4.24
N THR A 71 -6.47 5.20 5.31
CA THR A 71 -6.15 6.55 5.77
C THR A 71 -4.68 6.86 5.62
N ALA A 72 -4.39 8.14 5.37
CA ALA A 72 -3.03 8.66 5.25
C ALA A 72 -2.87 10.02 5.94
N THR A 73 -1.61 10.39 6.14
CA THR A 73 -1.17 11.73 6.54
C THR A 73 -0.41 12.36 5.39
N ILE A 74 -0.65 13.65 5.14
CA ILE A 74 0.05 14.44 4.13
C ILE A 74 1.09 15.30 4.83
N TYR A 75 2.36 15.11 4.47
CA TYR A 75 3.47 15.93 4.95
C TYR A 75 4.05 16.80 3.84
N LEU A 76 4.60 17.94 4.23
CA LEU A 76 5.46 18.76 3.37
C LEU A 76 6.92 18.42 3.67
N GLY A 77 7.73 18.28 2.64
CA GLY A 77 9.18 18.13 2.73
C GLY A 77 9.88 18.94 1.66
N TYR A 78 11.20 18.88 1.63
CA TYR A 78 12.00 19.49 0.58
C TYR A 78 13.37 18.83 0.46
N PHE A 79 13.95 18.87 -0.74
CA PHE A 79 15.35 18.53 -0.93
C PHE A 79 16.23 19.76 -0.80
N LYS A 80 17.41 19.59 -0.19
CA LYS A 80 18.42 20.65 -0.15
C LYS A 80 19.13 20.72 -1.48
N SER A 81 19.49 21.94 -1.89
CA SER A 81 20.19 22.21 -3.15
C SER A 81 21.57 21.53 -3.24
N ASP A 82 22.19 21.22 -2.10
CA ASP A 82 23.46 20.49 -2.01
C ASP A 82 23.31 18.96 -2.03
N GLY A 83 22.07 18.45 -2.16
CA GLY A 83 21.75 17.02 -2.16
C GLY A 83 21.84 16.34 -0.79
N SER A 84 22.13 17.07 0.29
CA SER A 84 22.24 16.51 1.63
C SER A 84 20.90 16.43 2.37
N GLY A 85 20.79 15.59 3.39
CA GLY A 85 19.69 15.61 4.35
C GLY A 85 18.36 14.96 3.93
N GLY A 86 18.29 14.33 2.75
CA GLY A 86 17.11 13.58 2.32
C GLY A 86 15.87 14.47 2.12
N GLU A 87 14.69 13.93 2.42
CA GLU A 87 13.38 14.56 2.13
C GLU A 87 12.99 15.69 3.09
N ASN A 88 13.70 15.86 4.21
CA ASN A 88 13.45 16.89 5.24
C ASN A 88 11.95 17.09 5.60
N LEU A 89 11.19 16.00 5.74
CA LEU A 89 9.75 16.05 6.04
C LEU A 89 9.46 16.80 7.37
N ASP A 90 8.51 17.72 7.35
CA ASP A 90 7.97 18.33 8.57
C ASP A 90 6.91 17.42 9.21
N THR A 91 7.38 16.45 9.98
CA THR A 91 6.52 15.51 10.70
C THR A 91 5.83 16.12 11.93
N LYS A 92 6.20 17.35 12.32
CA LYS A 92 5.60 18.05 13.46
C LYS A 92 4.37 18.85 13.06
N HIS A 93 4.31 19.28 11.80
CA HIS A 93 3.20 20.05 11.25
C HIS A 93 2.70 19.42 9.94
N PRO A 94 1.98 18.28 10.01
CA PRO A 94 1.37 17.69 8.82
C PRO A 94 0.43 18.69 8.15
N LEU A 95 0.36 18.64 6.82
CA LEU A 95 -0.61 19.44 6.04
C LEU A 95 -2.04 18.96 6.27
N ALA A 96 -2.21 17.65 6.48
CA ALA A 96 -3.48 17.02 6.82
C ALA A 96 -3.26 15.64 7.46
N THR A 97 -4.14 15.25 8.38
CA THR A 97 -4.19 13.89 8.97
C THR A 97 -5.54 13.25 8.66
N ASP A 98 -5.63 11.93 8.84
CA ASP A 98 -6.87 11.16 8.66
C ASP A 98 -7.51 11.34 7.27
N VAL A 99 -6.66 11.50 6.25
CA VAL A 99 -7.07 11.66 4.85
C VAL A 99 -7.50 10.32 4.29
N ASP A 100 -8.73 10.23 3.79
CA ASP A 100 -9.25 9.03 3.13
C ASP A 100 -8.62 8.87 1.74
N LEU A 101 -7.81 7.84 1.55
CA LEU A 101 -7.12 7.53 0.29
C LEU A 101 -8.09 7.20 -0.84
N SER A 102 -9.33 6.79 -0.56
CA SER A 102 -10.31 6.44 -1.59
C SER A 102 -10.83 7.66 -2.36
N THR A 103 -10.67 8.88 -1.83
CA THR A 103 -11.14 10.10 -2.48
C THR A 103 -10.30 10.49 -3.70
N GLY A 104 -9.03 10.06 -3.75
CA GLY A 104 -8.08 10.43 -4.80
C GLY A 104 -7.51 11.84 -4.70
N GLU A 105 -8.01 12.67 -3.78
CA GLU A 105 -7.55 14.03 -3.58
C GLU A 105 -7.91 14.61 -2.21
N TYR A 106 -7.15 15.64 -1.81
CA TYR A 106 -7.40 16.43 -0.62
C TYR A 106 -6.94 17.88 -0.80
N THR A 107 -7.78 18.84 -0.41
CA THR A 107 -7.45 20.26 -0.46
C THR A 107 -6.82 20.71 0.86
N ILE A 108 -5.62 21.29 0.79
CA ILE A 108 -4.88 21.84 1.93
C ILE A 108 -4.82 23.36 1.85
N THR A 109 -4.40 24.01 2.93
CA THR A 109 -3.94 25.40 2.91
C THR A 109 -2.42 25.42 2.92
N VAL A 110 -1.80 26.11 1.96
CA VAL A 110 -0.34 26.14 1.83
C VAL A 110 0.29 26.85 3.04
N PRO A 111 1.19 26.21 3.78
CA PRO A 111 1.78 26.80 4.98
C PRO A 111 2.74 27.93 4.64
N SER A 112 3.00 28.80 5.62
CA SER A 112 4.00 29.86 5.51
C SER A 112 5.41 29.27 5.63
N VAL A 113 6.06 29.05 4.49
CA VAL A 113 7.42 28.48 4.39
C VAL A 113 8.31 29.36 3.50
N PRO A 114 9.65 29.25 3.61
CA PRO A 114 10.56 29.97 2.72
C PRO A 114 10.34 29.59 1.25
N HIS A 115 10.67 30.49 0.32
CA HIS A 115 10.74 30.15 -1.10
C HIS A 115 11.67 28.96 -1.32
N ARG A 116 11.19 27.90 -2.00
CA ARG A 116 12.03 26.85 -2.60
C ARG A 116 11.36 26.29 -3.85
N ASP A 117 12.18 25.80 -4.77
CA ASP A 117 11.73 25.15 -6.02
C ASP A 117 11.76 23.60 -5.91
N ALA A 118 12.15 23.07 -4.75
CA ALA A 118 12.40 21.65 -4.50
C ALA A 118 11.55 21.11 -3.33
N TYR A 119 10.31 21.60 -3.19
CA TYR A 119 9.34 21.05 -2.24
C TYR A 119 8.81 19.72 -2.74
N ILE A 120 8.42 18.85 -1.82
CA ILE A 120 7.67 17.61 -2.10
C ILE A 120 6.51 17.47 -1.13
N VAL A 121 5.47 16.78 -1.58
CA VAL A 121 4.41 16.26 -0.71
C VAL A 121 4.63 14.77 -0.52
N ALA A 122 4.62 14.31 0.73
CA ALA A 122 4.62 12.91 1.07
C ALA A 122 3.23 12.48 1.54
N LEU A 123 2.64 11.49 0.86
CA LEU A 123 1.39 10.84 1.25
C LEU A 123 1.75 9.54 1.96
N VAL A 124 1.50 9.47 3.27
CA VAL A 124 1.97 8.39 4.15
C VAL A 124 0.80 7.72 4.87
N GLY A 125 0.47 6.51 4.46
CA GLY A 125 -0.46 5.60 5.14
C GLY A 125 0.30 4.48 5.84
N ASP A 126 0.00 3.24 5.48
CA ASP A 126 0.79 2.06 5.86
C ASP A 126 2.09 1.91 5.03
N SER A 127 2.15 2.62 3.91
CA SER A 127 3.32 2.89 3.07
C SER A 127 3.33 4.35 2.65
N GLY A 128 4.44 4.80 2.05
CA GLY A 128 4.65 6.17 1.61
C GLY A 128 4.77 6.30 0.11
N ASN A 129 4.35 7.44 -0.43
CA ASN A 129 4.68 7.90 -1.78
C ASN A 129 4.96 9.41 -1.74
N ILE A 130 5.86 9.89 -2.58
CA ILE A 130 6.19 11.32 -2.68
C ILE A 130 5.87 11.86 -4.07
N SER A 131 5.46 13.12 -4.13
CA SER A 131 5.30 13.86 -5.39
C SER A 131 6.65 14.08 -6.07
N PRO A 132 6.65 14.44 -7.37
CA PRO A 132 7.75 15.21 -7.95
C PRO A 132 8.05 16.47 -7.13
N GLU A 133 9.25 17.03 -7.30
CA GLU A 133 9.60 18.34 -6.79
C GLU A 133 8.69 19.43 -7.37
N PHE A 134 8.35 20.44 -6.59
CA PHE A 134 7.55 21.58 -7.03
C PHE A 134 7.95 22.87 -6.27
N THR A 135 7.40 24.00 -6.69
CA THR A 135 7.75 25.31 -6.12
C THR A 135 6.69 25.82 -5.14
N ILE A 136 7.13 26.41 -4.03
CA ILE A 136 6.30 27.28 -3.18
C ILE A 136 6.94 28.66 -3.17
N ALA A 137 6.17 29.69 -3.56
CA ALA A 137 6.61 31.08 -3.70
C ALA A 137 5.55 32.10 -3.28
#